data_AF-A0A1K1SE50-F1
#
_entry.id   AF-A0A1K1SE50-F1
#
_cell.length_a   1.000
_cell.length_b   1.000
_cell.length_c   1.000
_cell.angle_alpha   90.00
_cell.angle_beta   90.00
_cell.angle_gamma   90.00
#
_symmetry.space_group_name_H-M   'P 1'
#
loop_
_entity.id
_entity.type
_entity.pdbx_description
1 polymer ?
#
loop_
_entity_poly.entity_id
_entity_poly.type
_entity_poly.pdbx_seq_one_letter_code
_entity_poly.pdbx_strand_id
1 'polypeptide(L)'
;MKRPIQTLVLAVLLLSLLVYGCTAEKAPAPDSGITVNACDTAVITSAYILTAVSDKCTSRGCHKGTGSTASTNFTTYAGIKAYIASNETLWKSRVTGADADMPPGSTKLRQGMKDSINCWISHGMPE
;
A
#
# COMPACT_ATOMS: atom_id res chain seq x y z
N MET A 1 -8.44 57.18 51.44
CA MET A 1 -9.05 57.03 50.09
C MET A 1 -7.93 56.83 49.05
N LYS A 2 -7.44 55.60 48.83
CA LYS A 2 -6.33 55.31 47.88
C LYS A 2 -6.58 54.09 46.98
N ARG A 3 -7.81 53.56 47.00
CA ARG A 3 -8.20 52.32 46.30
C ARG A 3 -8.38 52.42 44.77
N PRO A 4 -8.74 53.56 44.13
CA PRO A 4 -9.15 53.53 42.71
C PRO A 4 -7.98 53.35 41.73
N ILE A 5 -6.80 53.90 42.05
CA ILE A 5 -5.60 53.82 41.20
C ILE A 5 -5.04 52.38 41.17
N GLN A 6 -5.07 51.68 42.30
CA GLN A 6 -4.52 50.32 42.39
C GLN A 6 -5.39 49.30 41.64
N THR A 7 -6.72 49.45 41.66
CA THR A 7 -7.64 48.65 40.83
C THR A 7 -7.50 48.96 39.33
N LEU A 8 -7.21 50.22 38.96
CA LEU A 8 -7.00 50.60 37.57
C LEU A 8 -5.70 49.98 37.01
N VAL A 9 -4.62 50.02 37.79
CA VAL A 9 -3.33 49.41 37.42
C VAL A 9 -3.47 47.89 37.28
N LEU A 10 -4.18 47.23 38.19
CA LEU A 10 -4.40 45.78 38.13
C LEU A 10 -5.25 45.38 36.92
N ALA A 11 -6.27 46.17 36.58
CA ALA A 11 -7.12 45.95 35.40
C ALA A 11 -6.34 46.15 34.09
N VAL A 12 -5.47 47.16 34.02
CA VAL A 12 -4.61 47.41 32.85
C VAL A 12 -3.58 46.30 32.67
N LEU A 13 -3.00 45.79 33.77
CA LEU A 13 -2.07 44.64 33.76
C LEU A 13 -2.76 43.35 33.32
N LEU A 14 -3.96 43.06 33.81
CA LEU A 14 -4.74 41.90 33.37
C LEU A 14 -5.13 41.99 31.89
N LEU A 15 -5.51 43.19 31.42
CA LEU A 15 -5.91 43.41 30.02
C LEU A 15 -4.73 43.28 29.05
N SER A 16 -3.53 43.69 29.48
CA SER A 16 -2.29 43.53 28.70
C SER A 16 -1.83 42.07 28.62
N LEU A 17 -2.03 41.26 29.68
CA LEU A 17 -1.78 39.82 29.63
C LEU A 17 -2.70 39.08 28.63
N LEU A 18 -3.93 39.58 28.42
CA LEU A 18 -4.91 38.98 27.50
C LEU A 18 -4.56 39.21 26.01
N VAL A 19 -3.85 40.29 25.66
CA VAL A 19 -3.47 40.57 24.25
C VAL A 19 -2.21 39.85 23.78
N TYR A 20 -1.34 39.38 24.68
CA TYR A 20 -0.12 38.63 24.31
C TYR A 20 -0.32 37.10 24.24
N GLY A 21 -1.47 36.57 24.67
CA GLY A 21 -1.71 35.13 24.76
C GLY A 21 -2.22 34.44 23.49
N CYS A 22 -2.50 35.17 22.40
CA CYS A 22 -3.09 34.61 21.18
C CYS A 22 -2.21 34.88 19.95
N THR A 23 -1.07 34.21 19.86
CA THR A 23 -0.36 34.09 18.58
C THR A 23 -0.89 32.85 17.86
N ALA A 24 -1.67 33.06 16.79
CA ALA A 24 -2.08 31.98 15.90
C ALA A 24 -0.86 31.52 15.07
N GLU A 25 -0.06 30.64 15.65
CA GLU A 25 1.04 29.98 14.95
C GLU A 25 0.45 29.09 13.85
N LYS A 26 0.65 29.51 12.59
CA LYS A 26 0.25 28.73 11.42
C LYS A 26 1.00 27.39 11.45
N ALA A 27 0.26 26.30 11.34
CA ALA A 27 0.84 24.99 11.10
C ALA A 27 1.72 25.02 9.83
N PRO A 28 2.85 24.28 9.80
CA PRO A 28 3.62 24.08 8.59
C PRO A 28 2.73 23.59 7.45
N ALA A 29 2.99 24.05 6.22
CA ALA A 29 2.30 23.53 5.04
C ALA A 29 2.52 22.00 4.95
N PRO A 30 1.52 21.23 4.46
CA PRO A 30 1.69 19.80 4.24
C PRO A 30 2.92 19.55 3.36
N ASP A 31 3.77 18.63 3.76
CA ASP A 31 4.93 18.22 2.97
C ASP A 31 4.44 17.62 1.64
N SER A 32 4.71 18.31 0.53
CA SER A 32 4.39 17.87 -0.83
C SER A 32 5.31 16.73 -1.32
N GLY A 33 6.17 16.16 -0.46
CA GLY A 33 7.12 15.10 -0.79
C GLY A 33 6.54 13.71 -1.03
N ILE A 34 5.26 13.45 -0.72
CA ILE A 34 4.64 12.14 -0.98
C ILE A 34 3.96 12.13 -2.35
N THR A 35 4.58 11.45 -3.30
CA THR A 35 3.92 11.10 -4.57
C THR A 35 3.00 9.90 -4.34
N VAL A 36 1.69 10.15 -4.29
CA VAL A 36 0.68 9.08 -4.20
C VAL A 36 0.59 8.40 -5.56
N ASN A 37 0.95 7.13 -5.63
CA ASN A 37 0.76 6.29 -6.81
C ASN A 37 -0.57 5.50 -6.70
N ALA A 38 -1.00 4.89 -7.82
CA ALA A 38 -2.27 4.16 -7.87
C ALA A 38 -2.33 2.97 -6.89
N CYS A 39 -1.20 2.33 -6.57
CA CYS A 39 -1.15 1.25 -5.61
C CYS A 39 -1.42 1.72 -4.17
N ASP A 40 -0.94 2.90 -3.79
CA ASP A 40 -1.06 3.42 -2.42
C ASP A 40 -2.51 3.52 -1.92
N THR A 41 -3.47 3.61 -2.85
CA THR A 41 -4.91 3.67 -2.57
C THR A 41 -5.69 2.46 -3.08
N ALA A 42 -5.04 1.55 -3.81
CA ALA A 42 -5.69 0.39 -4.40
C ALA A 42 -5.94 -0.70 -3.35
N VAL A 43 -7.17 -1.21 -3.32
CA VAL A 43 -7.54 -2.39 -2.55
C VAL A 43 -7.63 -3.57 -3.52
N ILE A 44 -6.57 -4.38 -3.58
CA ILE A 44 -6.54 -5.61 -4.37
C ILE A 44 -6.93 -6.78 -3.48
N THR A 45 -8.04 -7.44 -3.80
CA THR A 45 -8.56 -8.56 -3.01
C THR A 45 -7.84 -9.87 -3.35
N SER A 46 -7.75 -10.78 -2.38
CA SER A 46 -7.27 -12.14 -2.66
C SER A 46 -8.12 -12.86 -3.71
N ALA A 47 -9.43 -12.60 -3.75
CA ALA A 47 -10.35 -13.16 -4.75
C ALA A 47 -9.97 -12.76 -6.18
N TYR A 48 -9.59 -11.50 -6.40
CA TYR A 48 -9.07 -11.05 -7.69
C TYR A 48 -7.78 -11.77 -8.05
N ILE A 49 -6.85 -11.91 -7.10
CA ILE A 49 -5.57 -12.60 -7.31
C ILE A 49 -5.79 -14.08 -7.62
N LEU A 50 -6.65 -14.77 -6.87
CA LEU A 50 -7.00 -16.16 -7.11
C LEU A 50 -7.62 -16.37 -8.49
N THR A 51 -8.49 -15.46 -8.91
CA THR A 51 -9.08 -15.51 -10.25
C THR A 51 -8.00 -15.31 -11.33
N ALA A 52 -7.15 -14.30 -11.18
CA ALA A 52 -6.06 -14.04 -12.12
C ALA A 52 -5.07 -15.21 -12.23
N VAL A 53 -4.69 -15.81 -11.10
CA VAL A 53 -3.81 -16.97 -11.02
C VAL A 53 -4.49 -18.23 -11.56
N SER A 54 -5.77 -18.43 -11.29
CA SER A 54 -6.56 -19.51 -11.88
C SER A 54 -6.53 -19.42 -13.40
N ASP A 55 -6.82 -18.24 -13.94
CA ASP A 55 -6.91 -18.01 -15.38
C ASP A 55 -5.57 -18.13 -16.09
N LYS A 56 -4.48 -17.62 -15.49
CA LYS A 56 -3.18 -17.50 -16.16
C LYS A 56 -2.16 -18.56 -15.78
N CYS A 57 -2.29 -19.20 -14.62
CA CYS A 57 -1.27 -20.11 -14.10
C CYS A 57 -1.77 -21.56 -14.02
N THR A 58 -3.02 -21.78 -13.61
CA THR A 58 -3.52 -23.13 -13.33
C THR A 58 -4.48 -23.66 -14.39
N SER A 59 -5.14 -22.80 -15.17
CA SER A 59 -6.13 -23.18 -16.19
C SER A 59 -5.63 -24.25 -17.16
N ARG A 60 -4.36 -24.14 -17.58
CA ARG A 60 -3.67 -25.08 -18.50
C ARG A 60 -3.03 -26.29 -17.80
N GLY A 61 -3.21 -26.42 -16.49
CA GLY A 61 -2.69 -27.54 -15.70
C GLY A 61 -1.24 -27.41 -15.24
N CYS A 62 -0.51 -26.37 -15.62
CA CYS A 62 0.89 -26.19 -15.22
C CYS A 62 1.00 -26.03 -13.69
N HIS A 63 0.50 -24.96 -13.08
CA HIS A 63 0.70 -24.74 -11.63
C HIS A 63 -0.40 -25.36 -10.75
N LYS A 64 -0.79 -26.61 -11.03
CA LYS A 64 -1.78 -27.37 -10.25
C LYS A 64 -1.15 -28.36 -9.26
N GLY A 65 0.16 -28.30 -9.03
CA GLY A 65 0.86 -29.23 -8.13
C GLY A 65 1.08 -30.62 -8.73
N THR A 66 1.18 -30.71 -10.06
CA THR A 66 1.39 -31.97 -10.79
C THR A 66 2.46 -31.80 -11.86
N GLY A 67 3.06 -32.90 -12.33
CA GLY A 67 4.00 -32.89 -13.46
C GLY A 67 5.31 -32.13 -13.16
N SER A 68 5.87 -31.46 -14.18
CA SER A 68 7.14 -30.73 -14.09
C SER A 68 7.10 -29.52 -13.15
N THR A 69 5.90 -29.10 -12.75
CA THR A 69 5.60 -27.97 -11.87
C THR A 69 5.00 -28.43 -10.55
N ALA A 70 5.21 -29.70 -10.16
CA ALA A 70 4.69 -30.27 -8.93
C ALA A 70 5.08 -29.49 -7.65
N SER A 71 6.27 -28.87 -7.65
CA SER A 71 6.73 -28.02 -6.54
C SER A 71 5.99 -26.68 -6.43
N THR A 72 5.13 -26.35 -7.40
CA THR A 72 4.37 -25.10 -7.46
C THR A 72 2.88 -25.38 -7.64
N ASN A 73 2.15 -25.35 -6.53
CA ASN A 73 0.69 -25.45 -6.54
C ASN A 73 0.06 -24.10 -6.18
N PHE A 74 -0.55 -23.46 -7.17
CA PHE A 74 -1.16 -22.14 -7.03
C PHE A 74 -2.69 -22.20 -7.04
N THR A 75 -3.27 -23.34 -6.64
CA THR A 75 -4.74 -23.52 -6.55
C THR A 75 -5.35 -22.92 -5.28
N THR A 76 -4.53 -22.54 -4.30
CA THR A 76 -4.98 -21.94 -3.04
C THR A 76 -4.20 -20.66 -2.74
N TYR A 77 -4.84 -19.74 -2.01
CA TYR A 77 -4.21 -18.49 -1.57
C TYR A 77 -2.97 -18.78 -0.70
N ALA A 78 -3.08 -19.73 0.23
CA ALA A 78 -1.98 -20.12 1.11
C ALA A 78 -0.77 -20.64 0.32
N GLY A 79 -1.00 -21.44 -0.74
CA GLY A 79 0.07 -21.94 -1.60
C GLY A 79 0.77 -20.82 -2.38
N ILE A 80 0.00 -19.88 -2.93
CA ILE A 80 0.54 -18.70 -3.63
C ILE A 80 1.39 -17.86 -2.67
N LYS A 81 0.82 -17.52 -1.50
CA LYS A 81 1.49 -16.69 -0.49
C LYS A 81 2.77 -17.31 0.03
N ALA A 82 2.74 -18.60 0.38
CA ALA A 82 3.91 -19.32 0.86
C ALA A 82 5.04 -19.35 -0.19
N TYR A 83 4.68 -19.60 -1.45
CA TYR A 83 5.65 -19.60 -2.54
C TYR A 83 6.28 -18.22 -2.77
N ILE A 84 5.46 -17.17 -2.86
CA ILE A 84 5.95 -15.79 -3.05
C ILE A 84 6.85 -15.38 -1.89
N ALA A 85 6.45 -15.63 -0.64
CA ALA A 85 7.24 -15.28 0.53
C ALA A 85 8.64 -15.93 0.53
N SER A 86 8.77 -17.12 -0.06
CA SER A 86 10.05 -17.83 -0.16
C SER A 86 10.82 -17.56 -1.46
N ASN A 87 10.17 -16.99 -2.48
CA ASN A 87 10.69 -16.91 -3.85
C ASN A 87 10.38 -15.57 -4.54
N GLU A 88 10.28 -14.48 -3.79
CA GLU A 88 9.80 -13.18 -4.31
C GLU A 88 10.57 -12.71 -5.56
N THR A 89 11.90 -12.80 -5.54
CA THR A 89 12.75 -12.44 -6.69
C THR A 89 12.43 -13.27 -7.93
N LEU A 90 12.19 -14.58 -7.77
CA LEU A 90 11.84 -15.47 -8.87
C LEU A 90 10.41 -15.19 -9.35
N TRP A 91 9.47 -14.99 -8.44
CA TRP A 91 8.11 -14.58 -8.82
C TRP A 91 8.15 -13.29 -9.64
N LYS A 92 8.90 -12.29 -9.19
CA LYS A 92 9.06 -11.03 -9.90
C LYS A 92 9.67 -11.24 -11.29
N SER A 93 10.74 -12.02 -11.42
CA SER A 93 11.37 -12.23 -12.74
C SER A 93 10.49 -12.97 -13.74
N ARG A 94 9.64 -13.89 -13.26
CA ARG A 94 8.79 -14.74 -14.14
C ARG A 94 7.40 -14.18 -14.39
N VAL A 95 6.84 -13.40 -13.46
CA VAL A 95 5.41 -13.00 -13.47
C VAL A 95 5.23 -11.49 -13.66
N THR A 96 5.89 -10.66 -12.86
CA THR A 96 5.57 -9.22 -12.79
C THR A 96 6.64 -8.27 -13.33
N GLY A 97 7.86 -8.77 -13.58
CA GLY A 97 8.98 -8.01 -14.13
C GLY A 97 8.82 -7.70 -15.62
N ALA A 98 9.60 -6.76 -16.15
CA ALA A 98 9.49 -6.32 -17.55
C ALA A 98 9.58 -7.50 -18.54
N ASP A 99 10.54 -8.40 -18.33
CA ASP A 99 10.81 -9.55 -19.18
C ASP A 99 10.06 -10.83 -18.76
N ALA A 100 9.09 -10.72 -17.85
CA ALA A 100 8.27 -11.83 -17.40
C ALA A 100 7.74 -12.67 -18.58
N ASP A 101 7.83 -13.99 -18.45
CA ASP A 101 7.61 -14.97 -19.51
C ASP A 101 6.45 -15.92 -19.23
N MET A 102 5.81 -15.78 -18.06
CA MET A 102 4.61 -16.54 -17.73
C MET A 102 3.34 -15.89 -18.30
N PRO A 103 2.36 -16.69 -18.74
CA PRO A 103 2.45 -18.13 -19.03
C PRO A 103 3.20 -18.45 -20.34
N PRO A 104 4.03 -19.50 -20.38
CA PRO A 104 4.85 -19.83 -21.55
C PRO A 104 3.98 -20.28 -22.73
N GLY A 105 4.40 -19.94 -23.95
CA GLY A 105 3.70 -20.33 -25.18
C GLY A 105 2.28 -19.77 -25.30
N SER A 106 1.99 -18.65 -24.62
CA SER A 106 0.70 -17.97 -24.68
C SER A 106 0.84 -16.48 -24.42
N THR A 107 -0.29 -15.76 -24.48
CA THR A 107 -0.29 -14.31 -24.20
C THR A 107 0.14 -14.06 -22.76
N LYS A 108 1.25 -13.32 -22.62
CA LYS A 108 1.78 -12.85 -21.33
C LYS A 108 0.75 -12.02 -20.56
N LEU A 109 0.97 -11.89 -19.25
CA LEU A 109 0.13 -11.04 -18.40
C LEU A 109 0.13 -9.59 -18.91
N ARG A 110 -1.06 -8.99 -18.94
CA ARG A 110 -1.21 -7.55 -19.22
C ARG A 110 -0.57 -6.73 -18.11
N GLN A 111 -0.06 -5.55 -18.44
CA GLN A 111 0.64 -4.71 -17.47
C GLN A 111 -0.20 -4.40 -16.22
N GLY A 112 -1.47 -4.00 -16.39
CA GLY A 112 -2.35 -3.73 -15.24
C GLY A 112 -2.54 -4.94 -14.30
N MET A 113 -2.53 -6.17 -14.81
CA MET A 113 -2.59 -7.38 -13.95
C MET A 113 -1.28 -7.56 -13.18
N LYS A 114 -0.14 -7.33 -13.82
CA LYS A 114 1.19 -7.37 -13.17
C LYS A 114 1.28 -6.31 -12.08
N ASP A 115 0.76 -5.11 -12.34
CA ASP A 115 0.71 -4.00 -11.39
C ASP A 115 -0.20 -4.33 -10.20
N SER A 116 -1.39 -4.91 -10.44
CA SER A 116 -2.26 -5.35 -9.35
C SER A 116 -1.61 -6.43 -8.48
N ILE A 117 -0.91 -7.40 -9.09
CA ILE A 117 -0.20 -8.45 -8.35
C ILE A 117 0.95 -7.84 -7.54
N ASN A 118 1.76 -6.97 -8.13
CA ASN A 118 2.83 -6.27 -7.41
C ASN A 118 2.29 -5.45 -6.23
N CYS A 119 1.18 -4.74 -6.45
CA CYS A 119 0.55 -3.92 -5.42
C CYS A 119 0.03 -4.77 -4.25
N TRP A 120 -0.62 -5.88 -4.57
CA TRP A 120 -1.08 -6.82 -3.56
C TRP A 120 0.09 -7.42 -2.76
N ILE A 121 1.22 -7.74 -3.42
CA ILE A 121 2.44 -8.21 -2.74
C ILE A 121 3.01 -7.11 -1.84
N SER A 122 3.11 -5.86 -2.31
CA SER A 122 3.64 -4.75 -1.50
C SER A 122 2.78 -4.44 -0.27
N HIS A 123 1.49 -4.79 -0.31
CA HIS A 123 0.59 -4.68 0.85
C HIS A 123 0.62 -5.92 1.77
N GLY A 124 1.60 -6.81 1.60
CA GLY A 124 1.75 -7.99 2.46
C GLY A 124 0.81 -9.15 2.11
N MET A 125 0.28 -9.16 0.88
CA MET A 125 -0.62 -10.19 0.36
C MET A 125 -1.83 -10.40 1.30
N PRO A 126 -2.69 -9.39 1.52
CA PRO A 126 -3.87 -9.55 2.37
C PRO A 126 -4.83 -10.59 1.79
N GLU A 127 -5.52 -11.31 2.68
CA GLU A 127 -6.60 -12.24 2.32
C GLU A 127 -7.92 -11.48 2.15
#